data_AF-A0A5B8LMD2-F1
#
_entry.id   AF-A0A5B8LMD2-F1
#
_cell.length_a   1.000
_cell.length_b   1.000
_cell.length_c   1.000
_cell.angle_alpha   90.00
_cell.angle_beta   90.00
_cell.angle_gamma   90.00
#
_symmetry.space_group_name_H-M   'P 1'
#
loop_
_entity.id
_entity.type
_entity.pdbx_description
1 polymer ?
#
loop_
_entity_poly.entity_id
_entity_poly.type
_entity_poly.pdbx_seq_one_letter_code
_entity_poly.pdbx_strand_id
1 'polypeptide(L)'
;MYPAIGLEMSLSGMNFFVRRCILSKSLTYLTSLSSAISAGKRGRRMMKNRMLAAAVAVGAMAVALPAHAGNYIINFTTNQPLIGGIQTGSATITTSDALTMSSQNRLGYVITGISGMLNMSAITGLSGFQGSDNYFYTTDSFVDGSGLGFTTAGGTSASLYFASAAQKYQLTSVSPFTTGYVAATATPAVPEPATWAMMLIGFGAVGGALRRRKAQVAAVSFA
;
A
#
# COMPACT_ATOMS: atom_id res chain seq x y z
N MET A 1 55.16 18.98 -40.30
CA MET A 1 53.82 19.11 -39.67
C MET A 1 53.99 19.76 -38.31
N TYR A 2 53.23 20.84 -38.08
CA TYR A 2 53.23 21.79 -36.95
C TYR A 2 54.41 22.79 -36.82
N PRO A 3 54.18 24.11 -37.01
CA PRO A 3 55.12 25.13 -36.58
C PRO A 3 54.87 25.47 -35.09
N ALA A 4 55.91 25.32 -34.27
CA ALA A 4 55.97 25.93 -32.95
C ALA A 4 56.58 27.33 -33.12
N ILE A 5 55.75 28.38 -33.02
CA ILE A 5 56.22 29.76 -32.99
C ILE A 5 56.83 30.00 -31.60
N GLY A 6 58.15 29.84 -31.50
CA GLY A 6 58.94 30.18 -30.33
C GLY A 6 59.11 31.69 -30.24
N LEU A 7 58.32 32.34 -29.38
CA LEU A 7 58.53 33.72 -28.94
C LEU A 7 59.47 33.69 -27.72
N GLU A 8 60.77 33.51 -27.97
CA GLU A 8 61.83 33.81 -27.02
C GLU A 8 61.97 35.35 -26.91
N MET A 9 61.21 35.97 -26.01
CA MET A 9 61.43 37.37 -25.62
C MET A 9 62.58 37.44 -24.61
N SER A 10 63.78 37.76 -25.10
CA SER A 10 64.94 38.13 -24.30
C SER A 10 64.61 39.31 -23.37
N LEU A 11 64.48 39.03 -22.06
CA LEU A 11 64.14 39.99 -21.00
C LEU A 11 65.38 40.72 -20.44
N SER A 12 66.41 40.95 -21.24
CA SER A 12 67.71 41.47 -20.77
C SER A 12 67.82 43.01 -20.70
N GLY A 13 66.74 43.77 -20.93
CA GLY A 13 66.81 45.23 -21.01
C GLY A 13 65.64 46.04 -20.42
N MET A 14 64.75 45.43 -19.61
CA MET A 14 63.56 46.13 -19.12
C MET A 14 63.66 46.53 -17.64
N ASN A 15 63.41 47.82 -17.39
CA ASN A 15 63.38 48.47 -16.07
C ASN A 15 62.58 47.70 -15.01
N PHE A 16 63.10 47.71 -13.78
CA PHE A 16 62.61 46.98 -12.60
C PHE A 16 61.11 47.17 -12.32
N PHE A 17 60.56 48.32 -12.70
CA PHE A 17 59.14 48.67 -12.51
C PHE A 17 58.19 47.85 -13.40
N VAL A 18 58.61 47.48 -14.62
CA VAL A 18 57.76 46.75 -15.58
C VAL A 18 57.69 45.25 -15.23
N ARG A 19 58.79 44.68 -14.71
CA ARG A 19 58.83 43.27 -14.25
C ARG A 19 57.86 43.01 -13.09
N ARG A 20 57.76 43.91 -12.11
CA ARG A 20 56.81 43.78 -10.99
C ARG A 20 55.34 43.85 -11.43
N CYS A 21 55.04 44.65 -12.45
CA CYS A 21 53.67 44.85 -12.93
C CYS A 21 53.13 43.62 -13.70
N ILE A 22 53.98 42.95 -14.48
CA ILE A 22 53.61 41.73 -15.24
C ILE A 22 53.43 40.51 -14.31
N LEU A 23 54.30 40.35 -13.31
CA LEU A 23 54.19 39.28 -12.31
C LEU A 23 52.95 39.43 -11.41
N SER A 24 52.59 40.67 -11.03
CA SER A 24 51.37 40.95 -10.23
C SER A 24 50.08 40.59 -10.97
N LYS A 25 49.99 40.93 -12.26
CA LYS A 25 48.81 40.58 -13.08
C LYS A 25 48.68 39.07 -13.28
N SER A 26 49.78 38.36 -13.48
CA SER A 26 49.79 36.90 -13.67
C SER A 26 49.33 36.14 -12.41
N LEU A 27 49.78 36.58 -11.21
CA LEU A 27 49.37 35.97 -9.94
C LEU A 27 47.85 36.17 -9.65
N THR A 28 47.31 37.33 -10.02
CA THR A 28 45.89 37.67 -9.82
C THR A 28 44.95 36.87 -10.74
N TYR A 29 45.39 36.56 -11.96
CA TYR A 29 44.65 35.68 -12.87
C TYR A 29 44.61 34.22 -12.37
N LEU A 30 45.71 33.72 -11.79
CA LEU A 30 45.80 32.35 -11.29
C LEU A 30 44.93 32.09 -10.04
N THR A 31 44.78 33.10 -9.17
CA THR A 31 43.89 33.00 -7.98
C THR A 31 42.41 33.10 -8.35
N SER A 32 42.06 33.94 -9.34
CA SER A 32 40.72 34.03 -9.94
C SER A 32 40.29 32.72 -10.62
N LEU A 33 41.18 32.08 -11.39
CA LEU A 33 40.92 30.79 -12.02
C LEU A 33 40.73 29.67 -10.99
N SER A 34 41.55 29.63 -9.94
CA SER A 34 41.46 28.61 -8.88
C SER A 34 40.15 28.71 -8.08
N SER A 35 39.68 29.94 -7.82
CA SER A 35 38.41 30.18 -7.13
C SER A 35 37.18 29.84 -7.98
N ALA A 36 37.20 30.13 -9.28
CA ALA A 36 36.15 29.73 -10.23
C ALA A 36 36.03 28.20 -10.39
N ILE A 37 37.17 27.49 -10.46
CA ILE A 37 37.20 26.02 -10.56
C ILE A 37 36.67 25.37 -9.27
N SER A 38 37.02 25.94 -8.11
CA SER A 38 36.54 25.47 -6.79
C SER A 38 35.03 25.67 -6.62
N ALA A 39 34.49 26.83 -7.04
CA ALA A 39 33.06 27.13 -7.02
C ALA A 39 32.27 26.19 -7.96
N GLY A 40 32.79 25.93 -9.17
CA GLY A 40 32.18 24.99 -10.13
C GLY A 40 32.11 23.55 -9.62
N LYS A 41 33.18 23.05 -8.96
CA LYS A 41 33.19 21.72 -8.33
C LYS A 41 32.19 21.61 -7.17
N ARG A 42 32.05 22.67 -6.37
CA ARG A 42 31.13 22.72 -5.20
C ARG A 42 29.65 22.73 -5.64
N GLY A 43 29.32 23.51 -6.68
CA GLY A 43 27.98 23.54 -7.27
C GLY A 43 27.55 22.22 -7.91
N ARG A 44 28.46 21.55 -8.64
CA ARG A 44 28.18 20.24 -9.25
C ARG A 44 27.94 19.12 -8.23
N ARG A 45 28.62 19.17 -7.08
CA ARG A 45 28.44 18.20 -5.98
C ARG A 45 27.13 18.41 -5.23
N MET A 46 26.74 19.67 -5.00
CA MET A 46 25.44 20.02 -4.41
C MET A 46 24.27 19.61 -5.33
N MET A 47 24.39 19.81 -6.64
CA MET A 47 23.33 19.48 -7.59
C MET A 47 23.12 17.96 -7.73
N LYS A 48 24.21 17.18 -7.77
CA LYS A 48 24.14 15.70 -7.74
C LYS A 48 23.48 15.17 -6.46
N ASN A 49 23.82 15.70 -5.28
CA ASN A 49 23.21 15.24 -4.03
C ASN A 49 21.72 15.62 -3.91
N ARG A 50 21.31 16.79 -4.44
CA ARG A 50 19.89 17.19 -4.50
C ARG A 50 19.09 16.35 -5.48
N MET A 51 19.70 16.01 -6.63
CA MET A 51 19.09 15.10 -7.60
C MET A 51 18.99 13.66 -7.07
N LEU A 52 19.99 13.18 -6.33
CA LEU A 52 19.96 11.86 -5.69
C LEU A 52 18.87 11.79 -4.59
N ALA A 53 18.73 12.85 -3.77
CA ALA A 53 17.68 12.92 -2.75
C ALA A 53 16.27 13.03 -3.36
N ALA A 54 16.11 13.75 -4.48
CA ALA A 54 14.85 13.82 -5.21
C ALA A 54 14.52 12.47 -5.89
N ALA A 55 15.50 11.77 -6.45
CA ALA A 55 15.31 10.46 -7.07
C ALA A 55 14.90 9.37 -6.06
N VAL A 56 15.47 9.39 -4.84
CA VAL A 56 15.07 8.45 -3.76
C VAL A 56 13.65 8.74 -3.27
N ALA A 57 13.24 10.02 -3.19
CA ALA A 57 11.88 10.39 -2.81
C ALA A 57 10.82 10.03 -3.86
N VAL A 58 11.17 10.11 -5.16
CA VAL A 58 10.27 9.70 -6.26
C VAL A 58 10.22 8.18 -6.41
N GLY A 59 11.34 7.47 -6.21
CA GLY A 59 11.38 6.00 -6.26
C GLY A 59 10.59 5.30 -5.14
N ALA A 60 10.49 5.93 -3.96
CA ALA A 60 9.74 5.37 -2.82
C ALA A 60 8.21 5.46 -2.98
N MET A 61 7.69 6.27 -3.92
CA MET A 61 6.25 6.43 -4.15
C MET A 61 5.68 5.45 -5.19
N ALA A 62 6.52 4.65 -5.86
CA ALA A 62 6.12 3.84 -7.00
C ALA A 62 5.79 2.36 -6.68
N VAL A 63 5.87 1.90 -5.43
CA VAL A 63 5.65 0.49 -5.10
C VAL A 63 4.80 0.30 -3.84
N ALA A 64 3.52 0.62 -3.94
CA ALA A 64 2.49 0.08 -3.06
C ALA A 64 1.16 0.07 -3.81
N LEU A 65 0.95 -0.94 -4.66
CA LEU A 65 -0.41 -1.30 -5.04
C LEU A 65 -1.03 -1.94 -3.79
N PRO A 66 -2.14 -1.41 -3.23
CA PRO A 66 -2.87 -2.12 -2.20
C PRO A 66 -3.52 -3.33 -2.87
N ALA A 67 -2.89 -4.50 -2.81
CA ALA A 67 -3.60 -5.76 -2.91
C ALA A 67 -4.21 -5.98 -1.53
N HIS A 68 -5.48 -5.62 -1.36
CA HIS A 68 -6.14 -5.78 -0.07
C HIS A 68 -7.22 -6.84 -0.19
N ALA A 69 -6.93 -8.01 0.37
CA ALA A 69 -7.88 -9.08 0.56
C ALA A 69 -9.07 -8.49 1.33
N GLY A 70 -10.27 -8.60 0.76
CA GLY A 70 -11.47 -8.03 1.36
C GLY A 70 -11.90 -8.89 2.53
N ASN A 71 -11.99 -8.30 3.72
CA ASN A 71 -12.66 -8.95 4.84
C ASN A 71 -14.11 -8.47 4.88
N TYR A 72 -15.06 -9.41 4.97
CA TYR A 72 -16.47 -9.10 5.11
C TYR A 72 -17.07 -9.84 6.29
N ILE A 73 -17.89 -9.13 7.07
CA ILE A 73 -18.60 -9.69 8.22
C ILE A 73 -19.99 -10.10 7.75
N ILE A 74 -20.34 -11.34 8.02
CA ILE A 74 -21.64 -11.94 7.72
C ILE A 74 -22.30 -12.30 9.05
N ASN A 75 -23.53 -11.87 9.24
CA ASN A 75 -24.39 -12.35 10.31
C ASN A 75 -25.57 -13.08 9.68
N PHE A 76 -25.95 -14.21 10.23
CA PHE A 76 -27.09 -14.97 9.75
C PHE A 76 -27.85 -15.60 10.91
N THR A 77 -29.17 -15.57 10.81
CA THR A 77 -30.08 -16.26 11.72
C THR A 77 -31.19 -16.87 10.90
N THR A 78 -31.54 -18.12 11.17
CA THR A 78 -32.70 -18.76 10.54
C THR A 78 -33.96 -18.23 11.19
N ASN A 79 -34.68 -17.37 10.46
CA ASN A 79 -35.93 -16.79 10.92
C ASN A 79 -37.16 -17.56 10.42
N GLN A 80 -36.98 -18.46 9.45
CA GLN A 80 -38.03 -19.31 8.89
C GLN A 80 -37.46 -20.73 8.68
N PRO A 81 -37.43 -21.57 9.73
CA PRO A 81 -36.95 -22.95 9.61
C PRO A 81 -37.89 -23.76 8.70
N LEU A 82 -37.32 -24.48 7.74
CA LEU A 82 -38.06 -25.42 6.90
C LEU A 82 -37.99 -26.83 7.50
N ILE A 83 -36.79 -27.24 7.93
CA ILE A 83 -36.54 -28.49 8.65
C ILE A 83 -35.51 -28.21 9.74
N GLY A 84 -35.68 -28.78 10.94
CA GLY A 84 -34.76 -28.61 12.06
C GLY A 84 -35.04 -27.36 12.89
N GLY A 85 -34.08 -26.99 13.74
CA GLY A 85 -34.18 -25.86 14.66
C GLY A 85 -33.72 -24.52 14.07
N ILE A 86 -33.75 -23.47 14.88
CA ILE A 86 -33.13 -22.18 14.53
C ILE A 86 -31.61 -22.36 14.58
N GLN A 87 -30.93 -21.85 13.56
CA GLN A 87 -29.48 -21.77 13.47
C GLN A 87 -29.07 -20.30 13.50
N THR A 88 -28.09 -19.96 14.33
CA THR A 88 -27.57 -18.60 14.45
C THR A 88 -26.05 -18.63 14.35
N GLY A 89 -25.50 -17.72 13.58
CA GLY A 89 -24.06 -17.61 13.44
C GLY A 89 -23.60 -16.27 12.89
N SER A 90 -22.31 -16.07 13.02
CA SER A 90 -21.60 -14.91 12.47
C SER A 90 -20.26 -15.39 11.94
N ALA A 91 -19.86 -14.90 10.78
CA ALA A 91 -18.59 -15.24 10.16
C ALA A 91 -17.91 -14.01 9.56
N THR A 92 -16.59 -13.96 9.64
CA THR A 92 -15.76 -13.10 8.81
C THR A 92 -15.21 -13.95 7.67
N ILE A 93 -15.50 -13.55 6.45
CA ILE A 93 -14.89 -14.12 5.24
C ILE A 93 -13.74 -13.25 4.79
N THR A 94 -12.72 -13.89 4.23
CA THR A 94 -11.58 -13.24 3.58
C THR A 94 -11.63 -13.62 2.10
N THR A 95 -11.54 -12.62 1.23
CA THR A 95 -11.59 -12.81 -0.22
C THR A 95 -10.22 -12.65 -0.88
N SER A 96 -10.09 -13.15 -2.11
CA SER A 96 -8.96 -12.84 -3.00
C SER A 96 -8.94 -11.36 -3.40
N ASP A 97 -7.79 -10.93 -3.93
CA ASP A 97 -7.58 -9.56 -4.43
C ASP A 97 -8.09 -9.35 -5.87
N ALA A 98 -8.26 -10.44 -6.61
CA ALA A 98 -8.68 -10.43 -8.00
C ALA A 98 -10.05 -11.08 -8.16
N LEU A 99 -10.85 -10.50 -9.06
CA LEU A 99 -12.06 -11.11 -9.57
C LEU A 99 -11.70 -12.28 -10.48
N THR A 100 -12.36 -13.40 -10.27
CA THR A 100 -12.27 -14.58 -11.12
C THR A 100 -13.66 -15.01 -11.56
N MET A 101 -13.72 -15.77 -12.65
CA MET A 101 -14.97 -16.29 -13.18
C MET A 101 -15.38 -17.53 -12.38
N SER A 102 -16.56 -17.53 -11.76
CA SER A 102 -17.13 -18.71 -11.11
C SER A 102 -17.62 -19.73 -12.14
N SER A 103 -17.96 -20.94 -11.67
CA SER A 103 -18.55 -21.99 -12.52
C SER A 103 -19.90 -21.61 -13.13
N GLN A 104 -20.55 -20.56 -12.63
CA GLN A 104 -21.80 -20.01 -13.16
C GLN A 104 -21.56 -18.83 -14.13
N ASN A 105 -20.31 -18.63 -14.56
CA ASN A 105 -19.91 -17.55 -15.48
C ASN A 105 -20.20 -16.15 -14.93
N ARG A 106 -20.07 -15.99 -13.61
CA ARG A 106 -20.21 -14.71 -12.88
C ARG A 106 -18.86 -14.30 -12.31
N LEU A 107 -18.52 -13.02 -12.44
CA LEU A 107 -17.30 -12.46 -11.85
C LEU A 107 -17.50 -12.23 -10.36
N GLY A 108 -16.66 -12.85 -9.53
CA GLY A 108 -16.65 -12.67 -8.08
C GLY A 108 -15.25 -12.85 -7.51
N TYR A 109 -15.09 -12.55 -6.23
CA TYR A 109 -13.85 -12.82 -5.51
C TYR A 109 -13.90 -14.22 -4.91
N VAL A 110 -12.82 -14.98 -5.01
CA VAL A 110 -12.73 -16.27 -4.34
C VAL A 110 -12.67 -16.04 -2.84
N ILE A 111 -13.51 -16.71 -2.07
CA ILE A 111 -13.40 -16.71 -0.62
C ILE A 111 -12.26 -17.66 -0.26
N THR A 112 -11.19 -17.13 0.31
CA THR A 112 -9.95 -17.84 0.65
C THR A 112 -9.88 -18.20 2.13
N GLY A 113 -10.69 -17.55 2.97
CA GLY A 113 -10.77 -17.85 4.39
C GLY A 113 -12.15 -17.57 4.97
N ILE A 114 -12.47 -18.26 6.07
CA ILE A 114 -13.64 -18.01 6.89
C ILE A 114 -13.29 -18.29 8.35
N SER A 115 -13.80 -17.45 9.25
CA SER A 115 -13.72 -17.65 10.70
C SER A 115 -15.00 -17.14 11.34
N GLY A 116 -15.38 -17.67 12.50
CA GLY A 116 -16.62 -17.27 13.16
C GLY A 116 -17.25 -18.37 14.00
N MET A 117 -18.56 -18.28 14.20
CA MET A 117 -19.34 -19.25 14.97
C MET A 117 -20.63 -19.62 14.26
N LEU A 118 -21.05 -20.87 14.42
CA LEU A 118 -22.39 -21.37 14.15
C LEU A 118 -22.86 -22.11 15.40
N ASN A 119 -23.97 -21.67 16.01
CA ASN A 119 -24.50 -22.19 17.28
C ASN A 119 -23.42 -22.38 18.35
N MET A 120 -22.60 -21.35 18.58
CA MET A 120 -21.47 -21.37 19.53
C MET A 120 -20.32 -22.33 19.18
N SER A 121 -20.41 -23.07 18.07
CA SER A 121 -19.32 -23.89 17.56
C SER A 121 -18.46 -23.07 16.60
N ALA A 122 -17.14 -23.06 16.82
CA ALA A 122 -16.22 -22.30 15.98
C ALA A 122 -16.21 -22.83 14.55
N ILE A 123 -16.28 -21.94 13.57
CA ILE A 123 -16.05 -22.29 12.15
C ILE A 123 -14.57 -22.57 11.97
N THR A 124 -14.24 -23.76 11.49
CA THR A 124 -12.85 -24.25 11.36
C THR A 124 -12.26 -24.08 9.97
N GLY A 125 -13.08 -23.84 8.95
CA GLY A 125 -12.61 -23.56 7.61
C GLY A 125 -13.68 -23.65 6.53
N LEU A 126 -13.27 -23.31 5.31
CA LEU A 126 -14.07 -23.45 4.10
C LEU A 126 -14.27 -24.92 3.73
N SER A 127 -15.37 -25.22 3.06
CA SER A 127 -15.65 -26.54 2.51
C SER A 127 -16.38 -26.45 1.18
N GLY A 128 -16.32 -27.52 0.39
CA GLY A 128 -17.15 -27.70 -0.82
C GLY A 128 -18.50 -28.34 -0.52
N PHE A 129 -19.03 -28.20 0.71
CA PHE A 129 -20.28 -28.84 1.12
C PHE A 129 -21.43 -28.48 0.18
N GLN A 130 -22.17 -29.49 -0.29
CA GLN A 130 -23.21 -29.37 -1.33
C GLN A 130 -22.76 -28.70 -2.64
N GLY A 131 -21.46 -28.78 -2.98
CA GLY A 131 -20.94 -28.17 -4.20
C GLY A 131 -20.75 -26.66 -4.10
N SER A 132 -20.60 -26.13 -2.88
CA SER A 132 -20.25 -24.71 -2.70
C SER A 132 -18.94 -24.34 -3.39
N ASP A 133 -19.03 -23.31 -4.22
CA ASP A 133 -17.94 -22.77 -5.03
C ASP A 133 -17.17 -21.67 -4.29
N ASN A 134 -17.74 -21.16 -3.19
CA ASN A 134 -17.12 -20.20 -2.28
C ASN A 134 -16.71 -18.91 -3.00
N TYR A 135 -17.62 -18.33 -3.78
CA TYR A 135 -17.46 -17.03 -4.41
C TYR A 135 -18.23 -15.92 -3.67
N PHE A 136 -17.61 -14.75 -3.56
CA PHE A 136 -18.21 -13.54 -3.03
C PHE A 136 -18.50 -12.53 -4.14
N TYR A 137 -19.70 -11.96 -4.13
CA TYR A 137 -20.15 -10.99 -5.13
C TYR A 137 -20.60 -9.68 -4.48
N THR A 138 -20.38 -8.54 -5.14
CA THR A 138 -20.66 -7.21 -4.57
C THR A 138 -21.90 -6.52 -5.11
N THR A 139 -22.55 -7.07 -6.15
CA THR A 139 -23.60 -6.35 -6.91
C THR A 139 -25.03 -6.73 -6.51
N ASP A 140 -25.29 -8.01 -6.24
CA ASP A 140 -26.64 -8.53 -6.00
C ASP A 140 -26.68 -9.32 -4.68
N SER A 141 -26.83 -10.65 -4.77
CA SER A 141 -26.57 -11.53 -3.65
C SER A 141 -25.07 -11.71 -3.45
N PHE A 142 -24.61 -11.71 -2.19
CA PHE A 142 -23.19 -11.81 -1.85
C PHE A 142 -22.61 -13.22 -2.05
N VAL A 143 -23.48 -14.22 -2.19
CA VAL A 143 -23.20 -15.58 -2.65
C VAL A 143 -24.31 -15.97 -3.64
N ASP A 144 -24.07 -16.97 -4.48
CA ASP A 144 -25.08 -17.48 -5.43
C ASP A 144 -25.70 -18.80 -4.94
N GLY A 145 -26.29 -19.57 -5.86
CA GLY A 145 -26.92 -20.86 -5.55
C GLY A 145 -25.94 -21.99 -5.21
N SER A 146 -24.67 -21.89 -5.62
CA SER A 146 -23.60 -22.80 -5.17
C SER A 146 -23.21 -22.47 -3.73
N GLY A 147 -23.09 -21.18 -3.41
CA GLY A 147 -23.03 -20.70 -2.04
C GLY A 147 -21.65 -20.78 -1.37
N LEU A 148 -21.67 -20.53 -0.06
CA LEU A 148 -20.52 -20.54 0.84
C LEU A 148 -20.61 -21.74 1.79
N GLY A 149 -19.74 -22.72 1.59
CA GLY A 149 -19.64 -23.92 2.40
C GLY A 149 -18.57 -23.80 3.47
N PHE A 150 -18.85 -24.31 4.67
CA PHE A 150 -17.91 -24.31 5.81
C PHE A 150 -18.18 -25.43 6.80
N THR A 151 -17.19 -25.73 7.64
CA THR A 151 -17.29 -26.71 8.73
C THR A 151 -17.09 -26.06 10.09
N THR A 152 -17.67 -26.65 11.12
CA THR A 152 -17.46 -26.24 12.51
C THR A 152 -16.64 -27.25 13.29
N ALA A 153 -16.05 -26.82 14.41
CA ALA A 153 -15.34 -27.67 15.35
C ALA A 153 -16.23 -28.77 15.95
N GLY A 154 -17.55 -28.54 15.98
CA GLY A 154 -18.56 -29.53 16.39
C GLY A 154 -18.87 -30.59 15.32
N GLY A 155 -18.22 -30.54 14.16
CA GLY A 155 -18.43 -31.48 13.05
C GLY A 155 -19.64 -31.17 12.18
N THR A 156 -20.28 -30.01 12.36
CA THR A 156 -21.39 -29.56 11.50
C THR A 156 -20.81 -29.02 10.19
N SER A 157 -21.28 -29.54 9.05
CA SER A 157 -21.02 -28.93 7.74
C SER A 157 -22.23 -28.09 7.34
N ALA A 158 -22.01 -26.86 6.90
CA ALA A 158 -23.08 -25.94 6.53
C ALA A 158 -22.77 -25.22 5.23
N SER A 159 -23.82 -24.82 4.50
CA SER A 159 -23.74 -23.99 3.31
C SER A 159 -24.78 -22.88 3.39
N LEU A 160 -24.31 -21.65 3.21
CA LEU A 160 -25.12 -20.44 3.07
C LEU A 160 -25.18 -20.07 1.58
N TYR A 161 -26.35 -20.11 0.97
CA TYR A 161 -26.52 -19.84 -0.45
C TYR A 161 -27.72 -18.94 -0.72
N PHE A 162 -27.77 -18.36 -1.91
CA PHE A 162 -28.90 -17.57 -2.37
C PHE A 162 -29.87 -18.44 -3.17
N ALA A 163 -31.05 -18.69 -2.61
CA ALA A 163 -32.12 -19.42 -3.27
C ALA A 163 -32.87 -18.48 -4.23
N SER A 164 -32.42 -18.41 -5.49
CA SER A 164 -32.96 -17.49 -6.50
C SER A 164 -34.46 -17.64 -6.74
N ALA A 165 -35.03 -18.85 -6.68
CA ALA A 165 -36.47 -19.05 -6.80
C ALA A 165 -37.28 -18.37 -5.68
N ALA A 166 -36.71 -18.32 -4.46
CA ALA A 166 -37.34 -17.70 -3.29
C ALA A 166 -36.87 -16.26 -3.05
N GLN A 167 -35.86 -15.79 -3.78
CA GLN A 167 -35.20 -14.48 -3.61
C GLN A 167 -34.73 -14.25 -2.15
N LYS A 168 -34.23 -15.31 -1.50
CA LYS A 168 -33.82 -15.30 -0.09
C LYS A 168 -32.53 -16.07 0.11
N TYR A 169 -31.78 -15.71 1.15
CA TYR A 169 -30.69 -16.55 1.63
C TYR A 169 -31.24 -17.75 2.38
N GLN A 170 -30.57 -18.88 2.24
CA GLN A 170 -30.88 -20.13 2.91
C GLN A 170 -29.61 -20.70 3.51
N LEU A 171 -29.72 -21.19 4.74
CA LEU A 171 -28.68 -21.94 5.41
C LEU A 171 -29.12 -23.40 5.50
N THR A 172 -28.28 -24.30 5.00
CA THR A 172 -28.46 -25.74 5.14
C THR A 172 -27.26 -26.31 5.87
N SER A 173 -27.48 -27.20 6.85
CA SER A 173 -26.43 -27.85 7.63
C SER A 173 -26.72 -29.33 7.83
N VAL A 174 -25.69 -30.11 8.15
CA VAL A 174 -25.74 -31.52 8.57
C VAL A 174 -25.05 -31.69 9.92
N SER A 175 -25.52 -32.67 10.70
CA SER A 175 -25.10 -32.91 12.09
C SER A 175 -25.39 -31.73 13.04
N PRO A 176 -26.68 -31.42 13.33
CA PRO A 176 -27.90 -32.06 12.81
C PRO A 176 -28.31 -31.51 11.43
N PHE A 177 -29.14 -32.27 10.71
CA PHE A 177 -29.71 -31.74 9.47
C PHE A 177 -30.69 -30.61 9.78
N THR A 178 -30.45 -29.42 9.23
CA THR A 178 -31.31 -28.26 9.39
C THR A 178 -31.24 -27.42 8.12
N THR A 179 -32.39 -26.92 7.67
CA THR A 179 -32.46 -26.01 6.52
C THR A 179 -33.54 -24.96 6.74
N GLY A 180 -33.26 -23.72 6.37
CA GLY A 180 -34.22 -22.63 6.54
C GLY A 180 -33.76 -21.32 5.95
N TYR A 181 -34.72 -20.44 5.68
CA TYR A 181 -34.40 -19.10 5.18
C TYR A 181 -33.81 -18.25 6.30
N VAL A 182 -32.78 -17.48 5.93
CA VAL A 182 -32.03 -16.63 6.85
C VAL A 182 -32.09 -15.18 6.39
N ALA A 183 -32.12 -14.26 7.35
CA ALA A 183 -31.68 -12.90 7.10
C ALA A 183 -30.16 -12.89 7.12
N ALA A 184 -29.52 -12.64 5.98
CA ALA A 184 -28.07 -12.57 5.87
C ALA A 184 -27.65 -11.29 5.15
N THR A 185 -26.61 -10.66 5.69
CA THR A 185 -26.01 -9.44 5.13
C THR A 185 -24.51 -9.56 5.24
N ALA A 186 -23.79 -9.17 4.19
CA ALA A 186 -22.35 -9.05 4.21
C ALA A 186 -21.97 -7.56 4.25
N THR A 187 -21.19 -7.15 5.25
CA THR A 187 -20.67 -5.78 5.36
C THR A 187 -19.15 -5.79 5.28
N PRO A 188 -18.53 -4.84 4.57
CA PRO A 188 -17.08 -4.75 4.54
C PRO A 188 -16.56 -4.48 5.96
N ALA A 189 -15.51 -5.20 6.36
CA ALA A 189 -14.83 -4.95 7.62
C ALA A 189 -14.20 -3.55 7.55
N VAL A 190 -14.49 -2.73 8.55
CA VAL A 190 -13.92 -1.38 8.62
C VAL A 190 -12.41 -1.53 8.90
N PRO A 191 -11.52 -0.93 8.08
CA PRO A 191 -10.09 -0.93 8.34
C PRO A 191 -9.85 -0.38 9.75
N GLU A 192 -9.22 -1.18 10.59
CA GLU A 192 -9.21 -0.96 12.04
C GLU A 192 -8.85 0.48 12.43
N PRO A 193 -9.39 1.02 13.54
CA PRO A 193 -9.01 2.34 14.05
C PRO A 193 -7.50 2.52 14.23
N ALA A 194 -6.78 1.41 14.45
CA ALA A 194 -5.33 1.37 14.54
C ALA A 194 -4.64 1.79 13.23
N THR A 195 -5.22 1.49 12.07
CA THR A 195 -4.69 1.91 10.77
C THR A 195 -4.72 3.42 10.64
N TRP A 196 -5.83 4.04 11.04
CA TRP A 196 -5.98 5.50 11.08
C TRP A 196 -5.01 6.12 12.08
N ALA A 197 -4.87 5.52 13.27
CA ALA A 197 -3.92 5.97 14.28
C ALA A 197 -2.47 5.90 13.78
N MET A 198 -2.07 4.82 13.10
CA MET A 198 -0.72 4.67 12.54
C MET A 198 -0.46 5.69 11.43
N MET A 199 -1.44 5.97 10.56
CA MET A 199 -1.32 7.04 9.56
C MET A 199 -1.16 8.40 10.22
N LEU A 200 -1.97 8.70 11.24
CA LEU A 200 -1.89 9.96 11.98
C LEU A 200 -0.58 10.09 12.74
N ILE A 201 -0.06 9.01 13.32
CA ILE A 201 1.27 8.98 13.95
C ILE A 201 2.36 9.25 12.91
N GLY A 202 2.29 8.61 11.73
CA GLY A 202 3.23 8.85 10.64
C GLY A 202 3.22 10.30 10.17
N PHE A 203 2.03 10.86 9.90
CA PHE A 203 1.89 12.27 9.53
C PHE A 203 2.30 13.22 10.66
N GLY A 204 1.99 12.89 11.91
CA GLY A 204 2.41 13.64 13.08
C GLY A 204 3.93 13.67 13.25
N ALA A 205 4.60 12.55 13.02
CA ALA A 205 6.06 12.45 13.07
C ALA A 205 6.72 13.30 11.98
N VAL A 206 6.23 13.22 10.73
CA VAL A 206 6.73 14.03 9.61
C VAL A 206 6.49 15.53 9.85
N GLY A 207 5.27 15.89 10.26
CA GLY A 207 4.90 17.28 10.57
C GLY A 207 5.72 17.85 11.74
N GLY A 208 5.97 17.05 12.78
CA GLY A 208 6.81 17.41 13.93
C GLY A 208 8.26 17.66 13.53
N ALA A 209 8.84 16.80 12.69
CA ALA A 209 10.21 16.94 12.19
C ALA A 209 10.39 18.23 11.36
N LEU A 210 9.40 18.58 10.53
CA LEU A 210 9.42 19.82 9.73
C LEU A 210 9.30 21.08 10.60
N ARG A 211 8.45 21.07 11.64
CA ARG A 211 8.31 22.20 12.56
C ARG A 211 9.59 22.45 13.36
N ARG A 212 10.29 21.40 13.80
CA ARG A 212 11.56 21.53 14.55
C ARG A 212 12.67 22.22 13.74
N ARG A 213 12.71 22.03 12.42
CA ARG A 213 13.70 22.68 11.54
C ARG A 213 13.50 24.19 11.41
N LYS A 214 12.25 24.69 11.38
CA LYS A 214 11.99 26.13 11.28
C LYS A 214 12.48 26.91 12.50
N ALA A 215 12.42 26.31 13.70
CA ALA A 215 12.91 26.94 14.93
C ALA A 215 14.43 27.17 14.94
N GLN A 216 15.21 26.40 14.15
CA GLN A 216 16.67 26.50 14.10
C GLN A 216 17.19 27.57 13.11
N VAL A 217 16.37 27.99 12.13
CA VAL A 217 16.78 28.95 11.08
C VAL A 217 16.48 30.41 11.48
N ALA A 218 15.57 30.64 12.41
CA ALA A 218 15.24 31.99 12.89
C ALA A 218 16.27 32.57 13.88
N ALA A 219 17.25 31.78 14.33
CA ALA A 219 18.31 32.22 15.25
C ALA A 219 19.56 32.69 14.48
N VAL A 220 19.43 33.75 13.68
CA VAL A 220 20.58 34.57 13.27
C VAL A 220 20.24 36.00 13.64
N SER A 221 20.70 36.40 14.83
CA SER A 221 20.70 37.79 15.27
C SER A 221 21.91 38.46 14.64
N PHE A 222 21.70 39.56 13.92
CA PHE A 222 22.79 40.41 13.47
C PHE A 222 23.21 41.30 14.64
N ALA A 223 24.48 41.16 15.05
CA ALA A 223 25.18 42.04 15.97
C ALA A 223 26.26 42.79 15.20
#